data_AF-A0AB34JU90-F1
#
_entry.id   AF-A0AB34JU90-F1
#
_cell.length_a   1.000
_cell.length_b   1.000
_cell.length_c   1.000
_cell.angle_alpha   90.00
_cell.angle_beta   90.00
_cell.angle_gamma   90.00
#
_symmetry.space_group_name_H-M   'P 1'
#
loop_
_entity.id
_entity.type
_entity.pdbx_description
1 polymer ?
#
loop_
_entity_poly.entity_id
_entity_poly.type
_entity_poly.pdbx_seq_one_letter_code
_entity_poly.pdbx_strand_id
1 'polypeptide(L)'
;MMLRRARRRLCSLCWKPSPLAPNVWSATVAKAWQSDSVRGGARVLWAQTLLPPQVHQAMRALLPSLRFDRDADSVDASPSFEVRWVRGGVYTHAPLASIFRATVEQRLLPLLRRSDLAAGHDLVLCEALVRVYDDGARRVHPAHYDADALVTAVVEIDSSPQEDGSRGYEGAGFYVQPGAHVSSRIPLAIAPGDVVAHSFDLQHGVQVARGRRLSVVFWFTDSLDSCKDKSRPWYRAAAALGDADGQYNLGKGIGHENPKEALNLLRAAAQQGHFVAQNDVGVMLMHGSGCEGGVPQMEEAEKWLQASAAQGFHRAMVSMAFLCAQRGNETQALEWLRGAAEQRADPEVMYSLGLTYLHGKLSAERDEEIALKWLEESAIMGHPRAQLAMSKLAKDAEEAETWLLRAAEQSQPGAVTALAMLYGSNLRFMELLSFLARCTKNMVHVSSKWTWS
;
A
#
# COMPACT_ATOMS: atom_id res chain seq x y z
N MET A 1 6.71 8.10 -32.93
CA MET A 1 7.68 9.13 -32.43
C MET A 1 7.35 9.64 -31.01
N MET A 2 6.21 9.29 -30.40
CA MET A 2 5.80 9.73 -29.04
C MET A 2 6.36 8.90 -27.88
N LEU A 3 6.92 7.71 -28.11
CA LEU A 3 7.61 6.90 -27.08
C LEU A 3 8.99 7.45 -26.67
N ARG A 4 9.52 8.47 -27.36
CA ARG A 4 10.87 9.01 -27.12
C ARG A 4 10.91 10.13 -26.05
N ARG A 5 9.77 10.72 -25.65
CA ARG A 5 9.75 11.85 -24.69
C ARG A 5 9.62 11.45 -23.22
N ALA A 6 9.25 10.20 -22.90
CA ALA A 6 9.32 9.67 -21.53
C ALA A 6 10.76 9.33 -21.07
N ARG A 7 11.74 9.33 -21.99
CA ARG A 7 13.13 8.89 -21.73
C ARG A 7 14.04 9.90 -21.01
N ARG A 8 13.54 11.06 -20.56
CA ARG A 8 14.41 12.11 -19.98
C ARG A 8 14.21 12.43 -18.49
N ARG A 9 13.41 11.66 -17.75
CA ARG A 9 13.37 11.71 -16.27
C ARG A 9 13.12 10.34 -15.62
N LEU A 10 13.93 9.33 -15.98
CA LEU A 10 13.99 8.03 -15.30
C LEU A 10 15.46 7.74 -14.96
N CYS A 11 16.00 8.41 -13.94
CA CYS A 11 17.38 8.16 -13.51
C CYS A 11 17.58 6.83 -12.76
N SER A 12 16.55 6.00 -12.57
CA SER A 12 16.63 4.76 -11.77
C SER A 12 16.08 3.50 -12.44
N LEU A 13 15.46 3.61 -13.63
CA LEU A 13 14.82 2.49 -14.34
C LEU A 13 15.20 2.53 -15.82
N CYS A 14 16.09 1.63 -16.24
CA CYS A 14 16.45 1.43 -17.65
C CYS A 14 15.91 0.10 -18.15
N TRP A 15 14.84 0.17 -18.94
CA TRP A 15 14.25 -1.01 -19.59
C TRP A 15 15.17 -1.55 -20.68
N LYS A 16 15.55 -2.81 -20.55
CA LYS A 16 16.32 -3.56 -21.54
C LYS A 16 15.43 -4.65 -22.15
N PRO A 17 15.61 -4.98 -23.44
CA PRO A 17 14.94 -6.12 -24.06
C PRO A 17 15.27 -7.40 -23.29
N SER A 18 14.24 -8.20 -22.99
CA SER A 18 14.41 -9.50 -22.34
C SER A 18 14.81 -10.57 -23.37
N PRO A 19 15.67 -11.55 -23.01
CA PRO A 19 15.95 -12.70 -23.88
C PRO A 19 14.74 -13.64 -24.06
N LEU A 20 13.65 -13.43 -23.32
CA LEU A 20 12.49 -14.34 -23.31
C LEU A 20 11.55 -14.16 -24.50
N ALA A 21 11.28 -12.91 -24.90
CA ALA A 21 10.35 -12.57 -25.98
C ALA A 21 10.50 -11.10 -26.43
N PRO A 22 10.21 -10.78 -27.71
CA PRO A 22 10.41 -9.44 -28.28
C PRO A 22 9.57 -8.31 -27.66
N ASN A 23 8.48 -8.65 -26.95
CA ASN A 23 7.60 -7.69 -26.26
C ASN A 23 7.77 -7.69 -24.75
N VAL A 24 8.85 -8.31 -24.25
CA VAL A 24 9.16 -8.37 -22.83
C VAL A 24 10.40 -7.54 -22.55
N TRP A 25 10.30 -6.68 -21.55
CA TRP A 25 11.36 -5.81 -21.09
C TRP A 25 11.62 -6.08 -19.62
N SER A 26 12.88 -6.01 -19.20
CA SER A 26 13.23 -6.04 -17.79
C SER A 26 13.98 -4.79 -17.39
N ALA A 27 13.87 -4.44 -16.12
CA ALA A 27 14.62 -3.35 -15.53
C ALA A 27 15.00 -3.69 -14.09
N THR A 28 16.09 -3.10 -13.65
CA THR A 28 16.50 -3.07 -12.25
C THR A 28 16.20 -1.68 -11.73
N VAL A 29 15.45 -1.60 -10.65
CA VAL A 29 15.16 -0.37 -9.92
C VAL A 29 16.27 -0.18 -8.89
N ALA A 30 17.11 0.83 -9.09
CA ALA A 30 18.14 1.17 -8.12
C ALA A 30 17.51 1.55 -6.76
N LYS A 31 18.06 0.99 -5.68
CA LYS A 31 17.62 1.28 -4.30
C LYS A 31 18.51 2.36 -3.70
N ALA A 32 17.93 3.24 -2.88
CA ALA A 32 18.66 4.38 -2.33
C ALA A 32 19.75 4.02 -1.30
N TRP A 33 19.73 2.82 -0.72
CA TRP A 33 20.57 2.43 0.41
C TRP A 33 21.72 1.47 0.08
N GLN A 34 22.04 1.24 -1.20
CA GLN A 34 23.15 0.33 -1.57
C GLN A 34 24.52 1.00 -1.35
N SER A 35 25.20 0.66 -0.26
CA SER A 35 26.59 1.08 0.01
C SER A 35 27.61 0.17 -0.70
N ASP A 36 28.41 0.75 -1.61
CA ASP A 36 29.73 0.36 -2.17
C ASP A 36 30.11 -1.12 -2.45
N SER A 37 29.22 -2.08 -2.26
CA SER A 37 29.41 -3.47 -2.70
C SER A 37 28.27 -3.83 -3.64
N VAL A 38 28.61 -4.15 -4.88
CA VAL A 38 27.67 -4.39 -5.97
C VAL A 38 26.68 -5.50 -5.59
N ARG A 39 25.46 -5.12 -5.21
CA ARG A 39 24.32 -6.03 -5.01
C ARG A 39 23.06 -5.42 -5.61
N GLY A 40 22.29 -6.25 -6.31
CA GLY A 40 21.29 -5.83 -7.30
C GLY A 40 20.13 -5.00 -6.73
N GLY A 41 19.56 -4.13 -7.56
CA GLY A 41 18.31 -3.45 -7.25
C GLY A 41 17.09 -4.37 -7.40
N ALA A 42 15.92 -3.88 -6.99
CA ALA A 42 14.67 -4.62 -7.14
C ALA A 42 14.38 -4.83 -8.63
N ARG A 43 13.85 -5.99 -9.01
CA ARG A 43 13.68 -6.37 -10.41
C ARG A 43 12.24 -6.17 -10.84
N VAL A 44 12.07 -5.65 -12.05
CA VAL A 44 10.77 -5.49 -12.69
C VAL A 44 10.82 -6.10 -14.08
N LEU A 45 9.77 -6.81 -14.44
CA LEU A 45 9.53 -7.35 -15.77
C LEU A 45 8.23 -6.77 -16.31
N TRP A 46 8.27 -6.23 -17.52
CA TRP A 46 7.12 -5.69 -18.23
C TRP A 46 6.88 -6.54 -19.47
N ALA A 47 5.73 -7.18 -19.52
CA ALA A 47 5.28 -7.95 -20.66
C ALA A 47 4.15 -7.20 -21.38
N GLN A 48 4.44 -6.67 -22.57
CA GLN A 48 3.44 -5.90 -23.32
C GLN A 48 2.44 -6.83 -23.97
N THR A 49 1.14 -6.48 -23.89
CA THR A 49 0.04 -7.21 -24.54
C THR A 49 0.00 -8.72 -24.20
N LEU A 50 0.48 -9.11 -23.02
CA LEU A 50 0.48 -10.51 -22.58
C LEU A 50 -0.95 -11.04 -22.45
N LEU A 51 -1.86 -10.20 -21.95
CA LEU A 51 -3.29 -10.50 -21.83
C LEU A 51 -3.99 -10.27 -23.18
N PRO A 52 -4.65 -11.30 -23.74
CA PRO A 52 -5.43 -11.15 -24.95
C PRO A 52 -6.56 -10.12 -24.79
N PRO A 53 -6.96 -9.41 -25.87
CA PRO A 53 -8.12 -8.49 -25.84
C PRO A 53 -9.40 -9.14 -25.31
N GLN A 54 -9.59 -10.44 -25.55
CA GLN A 54 -10.75 -11.19 -25.07
C GLN A 54 -10.82 -11.25 -23.53
N VAL A 55 -9.67 -11.30 -22.85
CA VAL A 55 -9.61 -11.27 -21.37
C VAL A 55 -10.11 -9.92 -20.85
N HIS A 56 -9.69 -8.83 -21.49
CA HIS A 56 -10.17 -7.48 -21.14
C HIS A 56 -11.67 -7.33 -21.38
N GLN A 57 -12.18 -7.84 -22.50
CA GLN A 57 -13.61 -7.77 -22.83
C GLN A 57 -14.45 -8.61 -21.85
N ALA A 58 -14.02 -9.83 -21.54
CA ALA A 58 -14.70 -10.69 -20.59
C ALA A 58 -14.71 -10.08 -19.18
N MET A 59 -13.59 -9.50 -18.75
CA MET A 59 -13.52 -8.82 -17.46
C MET A 59 -14.47 -7.60 -17.42
N ARG A 60 -14.52 -6.80 -18.49
CA ARG A 60 -15.47 -5.68 -18.59
C ARG A 60 -16.92 -6.13 -18.48
N ALA A 61 -17.28 -7.23 -19.12
CA ALA A 61 -18.63 -7.79 -19.04
C ALA A 61 -18.97 -8.29 -17.63
N LEU A 62 -17.98 -8.83 -16.89
CA LEU A 62 -18.17 -9.34 -15.53
C LEU A 62 -18.24 -8.23 -14.48
N LEU A 63 -17.51 -7.11 -14.68
CA LEU A 63 -17.33 -6.03 -13.70
C LEU A 63 -18.62 -5.57 -12.99
N PRO A 64 -19.75 -5.30 -13.68
CA PRO A 64 -20.98 -4.83 -13.02
C PRO A 64 -21.60 -5.85 -12.05
N SER A 65 -21.28 -7.13 -12.22
CA SER A 65 -21.81 -8.21 -11.39
C SER A 65 -20.97 -8.49 -10.14
N LEU A 66 -19.71 -8.01 -10.10
CA LEU A 66 -18.82 -8.25 -8.98
C LEU A 66 -19.31 -7.55 -7.71
N ARG A 67 -19.05 -8.19 -6.58
CA ARG A 67 -19.31 -7.65 -5.24
C ARG A 67 -17.99 -7.56 -4.52
N PHE A 68 -17.51 -6.34 -4.32
CA PHE A 68 -16.23 -6.06 -3.68
C PHE A 68 -16.37 -6.13 -2.16
N ASP A 69 -15.56 -7.00 -1.54
CA ASP A 69 -15.43 -7.11 -0.10
C ASP A 69 -14.78 -5.85 0.48
N ARG A 70 -15.13 -5.54 1.72
CA ARG A 70 -14.69 -4.33 2.44
C ARG A 70 -13.99 -4.67 3.74
N ASP A 71 -13.44 -5.87 3.81
CA ASP A 71 -12.66 -6.32 4.96
C ASP A 71 -11.43 -5.41 5.13
N ALA A 72 -10.94 -5.31 6.36
CA ALA A 72 -9.74 -4.54 6.67
C ALA A 72 -8.54 -5.11 5.90
N ASP A 73 -7.87 -4.24 5.13
CA ASP A 73 -6.65 -4.58 4.41
C ASP A 73 -5.49 -4.79 5.39
N SER A 74 -4.61 -5.76 5.11
CA SER A 74 -3.48 -6.09 5.98
C SER A 74 -2.39 -5.02 6.00
N VAL A 75 -2.36 -4.11 5.02
CA VAL A 75 -1.34 -3.06 4.89
C VAL A 75 -1.66 -1.86 5.79
N ASP A 76 -2.92 -1.45 5.85
CA ASP A 76 -3.33 -0.19 6.50
C ASP A 76 -4.68 -0.24 7.21
N ALA A 77 -5.28 -1.43 7.38
CA ALA A 77 -6.58 -1.65 8.01
C ALA A 77 -7.75 -0.90 7.36
N SER A 78 -7.53 -0.19 6.25
CA SER A 78 -8.57 0.45 5.49
C SER A 78 -9.39 -0.61 4.74
N PRO A 79 -10.67 -0.37 4.44
CA PRO A 79 -11.46 -1.31 3.66
C PRO A 79 -10.79 -1.61 2.30
N SER A 80 -10.72 -2.88 1.94
CA SER A 80 -9.89 -3.35 0.81
C SER A 80 -10.50 -3.12 -0.57
N PHE A 81 -11.84 -3.17 -0.69
CA PHE A 81 -12.59 -3.08 -1.96
C PHE A 81 -12.09 -4.10 -3.00
N GLU A 82 -12.06 -5.37 -2.60
CA GLU A 82 -11.44 -6.45 -3.38
C GLU A 82 -12.34 -7.67 -3.59
N VAL A 83 -12.06 -8.47 -4.62
CA VAL A 83 -12.64 -9.80 -4.84
C VAL A 83 -11.50 -10.78 -4.99
N ARG A 84 -11.30 -11.64 -4.00
CA ARG A 84 -10.32 -12.73 -4.08
C ARG A 84 -10.88 -13.89 -4.88
N TRP A 85 -10.10 -14.35 -5.85
CA TRP A 85 -10.49 -15.45 -6.74
C TRP A 85 -9.48 -16.61 -6.77
N VAL A 86 -8.31 -16.43 -6.15
CA VAL A 86 -7.43 -17.52 -5.75
C VAL A 86 -7.05 -17.31 -4.29
N ARG A 87 -7.17 -18.36 -3.48
CA ARG A 87 -6.71 -18.40 -2.08
C ARG A 87 -5.96 -19.69 -1.82
N GLY A 88 -4.75 -19.62 -1.27
CA GLY A 88 -3.97 -20.82 -0.97
C GLY A 88 -3.71 -21.73 -2.18
N GLY A 89 -3.63 -21.15 -3.39
CA GLY A 89 -3.52 -21.88 -4.66
C GLY A 89 -4.82 -22.49 -5.19
N VAL A 90 -5.97 -22.26 -4.53
CA VAL A 90 -7.28 -22.77 -4.94
C VAL A 90 -8.11 -21.66 -5.57
N TYR A 91 -8.70 -21.93 -6.74
CA TYR A 91 -9.63 -21.00 -7.40
C TYR A 91 -10.96 -20.93 -6.66
N THR A 92 -11.26 -19.79 -6.04
CA THR A 92 -12.44 -19.60 -5.18
C THR A 92 -13.59 -18.86 -5.86
N HIS A 93 -13.35 -18.23 -7.01
CA HIS A 93 -14.38 -17.46 -7.74
C HIS A 93 -14.44 -17.88 -9.22
N ALA A 94 -15.37 -18.76 -9.55
CA ALA A 94 -15.43 -19.43 -10.86
C ALA A 94 -15.49 -18.47 -12.07
N PRO A 95 -16.28 -17.38 -12.08
CA PRO A 95 -16.27 -16.44 -13.21
C PRO A 95 -14.93 -15.71 -13.44
N LEU A 96 -14.15 -15.47 -12.39
CA LEU A 96 -12.84 -14.83 -12.54
C LEU A 96 -11.79 -15.86 -12.96
N ALA A 97 -11.88 -17.07 -12.40
CA ALA A 97 -11.04 -18.20 -12.80
C ALA A 97 -11.20 -18.52 -14.30
N SER A 98 -12.43 -18.54 -14.83
CA SER A 98 -12.66 -18.81 -16.26
C SER A 98 -12.06 -17.77 -17.19
N ILE A 99 -11.90 -16.53 -16.73
CA ILE A 99 -11.29 -15.43 -17.49
C ILE A 99 -9.76 -15.51 -17.47
N PHE A 100 -9.16 -15.66 -16.28
CA PHE A 100 -7.72 -15.48 -16.10
C PHE A 100 -6.90 -16.77 -16.14
N ARG A 101 -7.47 -17.91 -15.73
CA ARG A 101 -6.71 -19.15 -15.47
C ARG A 101 -5.84 -19.56 -16.66
N ALA A 102 -6.43 -19.67 -17.85
CA ALA A 102 -5.68 -20.07 -19.05
C ALA A 102 -4.53 -19.11 -19.36
N THR A 103 -4.75 -17.79 -19.25
CA THR A 103 -3.69 -16.81 -19.50
C THR A 103 -2.59 -16.89 -18.44
N VAL A 104 -2.95 -17.13 -17.17
CA VAL A 104 -1.95 -17.28 -16.11
C VAL A 104 -1.12 -18.55 -16.32
N GLU A 105 -1.77 -19.70 -16.49
CA GLU A 105 -1.11 -21.01 -16.61
C GLU A 105 -0.29 -21.13 -17.91
N GLN A 106 -0.77 -20.59 -19.02
CA GLN A 106 -0.16 -20.79 -20.34
C GLN A 106 0.77 -19.66 -20.78
N ARG A 107 0.67 -18.46 -20.18
CA ARG A 107 1.47 -17.29 -20.59
C ARG A 107 2.27 -16.68 -19.45
N LEU A 108 1.60 -16.29 -18.36
CA LEU A 108 2.25 -15.56 -17.27
C LEU A 108 3.23 -16.44 -16.49
N LEU A 109 2.79 -17.58 -15.97
CA LEU A 109 3.65 -18.50 -15.21
C LEU A 109 4.90 -18.96 -16.00
N PRO A 110 4.77 -19.43 -17.26
CA PRO A 110 5.94 -19.79 -18.08
C PRO A 110 6.89 -18.61 -18.36
N LEU A 111 6.37 -17.38 -18.43
CA LEU A 111 7.19 -16.19 -18.58
C LEU A 111 7.97 -15.89 -17.29
N LEU A 112 7.29 -15.88 -16.15
CA LEU A 112 7.90 -15.57 -14.85
C LEU A 112 8.96 -16.60 -14.47
N ARG A 113 8.68 -17.90 -14.63
CA ARG A 113 9.62 -19.00 -14.32
C ARG A 113 10.93 -18.95 -15.11
N ARG A 114 10.92 -18.39 -16.32
CA ARG A 114 12.12 -18.21 -17.15
C ARG A 114 12.83 -16.88 -16.90
N SER A 115 12.22 -15.99 -16.12
CA SER A 115 12.78 -14.68 -15.80
C SER A 115 13.60 -14.72 -14.52
N ASP A 116 14.45 -13.70 -14.35
CA ASP A 116 15.25 -13.54 -13.13
C ASP A 116 14.39 -13.34 -11.88
N LEU A 117 13.11 -12.94 -12.02
CA LEU A 117 12.19 -12.75 -10.89
C LEU A 117 11.96 -14.04 -10.10
N ALA A 118 11.95 -15.19 -10.76
CA ALA A 118 11.76 -16.48 -10.10
C ALA A 118 12.93 -16.87 -9.19
N ALA A 119 14.10 -16.22 -9.35
CA ALA A 119 15.31 -16.51 -8.58
C ALA A 119 15.69 -18.01 -8.54
N GLY A 120 15.38 -18.75 -9.62
CA GLY A 120 15.64 -20.20 -9.71
C GLY A 120 14.59 -21.11 -9.06
N HIS A 121 13.54 -20.54 -8.47
CA HIS A 121 12.42 -21.31 -7.92
C HIS A 121 11.39 -21.67 -8.99
N ASP A 122 10.70 -22.80 -8.82
CA ASP A 122 9.44 -23.02 -9.54
C ASP A 122 8.40 -22.06 -8.95
N LEU A 123 7.59 -21.41 -9.78
CA LEU A 123 6.58 -20.46 -9.30
C LEU A 123 5.20 -21.08 -9.32
N VAL A 124 4.44 -20.91 -8.24
CA VAL A 124 3.02 -21.29 -8.17
C VAL A 124 2.17 -20.06 -7.87
N LEU A 125 0.98 -19.98 -8.46
CA LEU A 125 0.02 -18.93 -8.13
C LEU A 125 -0.57 -19.23 -6.75
N CYS A 126 -0.35 -18.34 -5.78
CA CYS A 126 -0.79 -18.54 -4.40
C CYS A 126 -2.07 -17.77 -4.09
N GLU A 127 -2.07 -16.47 -4.35
CA GLU A 127 -3.20 -15.58 -4.11
C GLU A 127 -3.46 -14.78 -5.39
N ALA A 128 -4.72 -14.47 -5.63
CA ALA A 128 -5.08 -13.54 -6.69
C ALA A 128 -6.37 -12.80 -6.37
N LEU A 129 -6.39 -11.51 -6.68
CA LEU A 129 -7.55 -10.67 -6.44
C LEU A 129 -7.76 -9.64 -7.55
N VAL A 130 -8.98 -9.10 -7.55
CA VAL A 130 -9.35 -7.90 -8.28
C VAL A 130 -9.64 -6.81 -7.25
N ARG A 131 -9.04 -5.63 -7.39
CA ARG A 131 -9.28 -4.47 -6.51
C ARG A 131 -9.70 -3.25 -7.30
N VAL A 132 -10.63 -2.47 -6.76
CA VAL A 132 -11.08 -1.21 -7.34
C VAL A 132 -10.59 0.00 -6.54
N TYR A 133 -10.24 1.05 -7.26
CA TYR A 133 -9.90 2.37 -6.74
C TYR A 133 -10.76 3.42 -7.44
N ASP A 134 -11.70 4.04 -6.74
CA ASP A 134 -12.59 5.07 -7.29
C ASP A 134 -13.15 5.99 -6.17
N ASP A 135 -14.14 6.79 -6.51
CA ASP A 135 -14.77 7.78 -5.64
C ASP A 135 -15.52 7.19 -4.44
N GLY A 136 -16.02 5.95 -4.56
CA GLY A 136 -16.73 5.22 -3.49
C GLY A 136 -15.90 4.09 -2.88
N ALA A 137 -14.61 4.07 -3.17
CA ALA A 137 -13.65 3.08 -2.70
C ALA A 137 -12.39 3.77 -2.16
N ARG A 138 -11.39 2.96 -1.77
CA ARG A 138 -10.07 3.49 -1.42
C ARG A 138 -9.39 4.09 -2.66
N ARG A 139 -8.79 5.27 -2.55
CA ARG A 139 -8.03 5.93 -3.62
C ARG A 139 -6.53 5.73 -3.55
N VAL A 140 -6.05 5.45 -2.34
CA VAL A 140 -4.64 5.29 -2.03
C VAL A 140 -4.43 3.89 -1.49
N HIS A 141 -3.40 3.23 -2.00
CA HIS A 141 -2.76 2.11 -1.33
C HIS A 141 -1.33 2.55 -1.03
N PRO A 142 -0.95 2.67 0.26
CA PRO A 142 0.34 3.22 0.64
C PRO A 142 1.49 2.35 0.13
N ALA A 143 2.68 2.93 0.07
CA ALA A 143 3.87 2.24 -0.38
C ALA A 143 4.21 1.08 0.58
N HIS A 144 4.21 -0.15 0.08
CA HIS A 144 4.42 -1.37 0.86
C HIS A 144 5.22 -2.42 0.06
N TYR A 145 5.63 -3.47 0.76
CA TYR A 145 6.23 -4.68 0.18
C TYR A 145 5.22 -5.82 0.28
N ASP A 146 5.21 -6.71 -0.72
CA ASP A 146 4.40 -7.93 -0.69
C ASP A 146 5.09 -8.99 0.15
N ALA A 147 4.93 -8.91 1.47
CA ALA A 147 5.65 -9.77 2.41
C ALA A 147 5.35 -11.28 2.27
N ASP A 148 4.27 -11.65 1.56
CA ASP A 148 3.83 -13.03 1.39
C ASP A 148 4.06 -13.58 -0.04
N ALA A 149 4.79 -12.86 -0.88
CA ALA A 149 5.04 -13.29 -2.25
C ALA A 149 6.51 -13.20 -2.62
N LEU A 150 6.99 -14.19 -3.39
CA LEU A 150 8.30 -14.15 -4.02
C LEU A 150 8.26 -13.23 -5.26
N VAL A 151 7.18 -13.35 -6.04
CA VAL A 151 6.91 -12.51 -7.21
C VAL A 151 5.47 -12.01 -7.16
N THR A 152 5.28 -10.73 -7.44
CA THR A 152 3.95 -10.16 -7.64
C THR A 152 3.81 -9.75 -9.10
N ALA A 153 2.67 -10.05 -9.72
CA ALA A 153 2.30 -9.50 -11.02
C ALA A 153 1.06 -8.64 -10.88
N VAL A 154 1.12 -7.43 -11.45
CA VAL A 154 0.06 -6.45 -11.42
C VAL A 154 -0.38 -6.16 -12.84
N VAL A 155 -1.70 -6.14 -12.99
CA VAL A 155 -2.38 -5.87 -14.24
C VAL A 155 -3.37 -4.77 -14.00
N GLU A 156 -3.43 -3.85 -14.95
CA GLU A 156 -4.48 -2.86 -14.99
C GLU A 156 -5.58 -3.34 -15.94
N ILE A 157 -6.79 -3.47 -15.41
CA ILE A 157 -7.97 -3.72 -16.22
C ILE A 157 -8.77 -2.43 -16.25
N ASP A 158 -8.80 -1.82 -17.41
CA ASP A 158 -9.73 -0.78 -17.83
C ASP A 158 -10.30 0.17 -16.76
N SER A 159 -9.77 1.38 -16.74
CA SER A 159 -10.27 2.54 -16.00
C SER A 159 -11.48 3.25 -16.64
N SER A 160 -12.05 2.72 -17.72
CA SER A 160 -12.88 3.39 -18.75
C SER A 160 -11.98 4.13 -19.74
N PRO A 161 -11.83 3.68 -21.00
CA PRO A 161 -11.18 4.50 -22.00
C PRO A 161 -12.17 5.62 -22.29
N GLN A 162 -11.77 6.87 -22.08
CA GLN A 162 -12.43 7.92 -22.85
C GLN A 162 -12.24 7.55 -24.34
N GLU A 163 -13.18 7.92 -25.22
CA GLU A 163 -13.14 7.54 -26.64
C GLU A 163 -11.82 7.93 -27.34
N ASP A 164 -11.05 8.84 -26.74
CA ASP A 164 -9.74 9.32 -27.17
C ASP A 164 -8.53 8.43 -26.76
N GLY A 165 -8.75 7.36 -26.00
CA GLY A 165 -7.70 6.45 -25.54
C GLY A 165 -6.93 6.92 -24.30
N SER A 166 -7.39 7.98 -23.61
CA SER A 166 -6.83 8.40 -22.33
C SER A 166 -7.19 7.44 -21.18
N ARG A 167 -6.41 7.50 -20.08
CA ARG A 167 -6.72 6.73 -18.86
C ARG A 167 -7.98 7.29 -18.23
N GLY A 168 -8.84 6.42 -17.72
CA GLY A 168 -10.03 6.81 -16.98
C GLY A 168 -9.78 7.20 -15.53
N TYR A 169 -8.53 7.54 -15.18
CA TYR A 169 -8.17 8.07 -13.87
C TYR A 169 -7.00 9.07 -13.96
N GLU A 170 -7.01 10.05 -13.04
CA GLU A 170 -5.92 11.00 -12.83
C GLU A 170 -5.02 10.55 -11.66
N GLY A 171 -3.73 10.86 -11.69
CA GLY A 171 -2.75 10.52 -10.65
C GLY A 171 -1.68 9.53 -11.11
N ALA A 172 -0.85 9.07 -10.17
CA ALA A 172 0.27 8.18 -10.47
C ALA A 172 -0.19 6.79 -10.95
N GLY A 173 -1.34 6.32 -10.46
CA GLY A 173 -1.77 4.93 -10.62
C GLY A 173 -0.85 3.99 -9.84
N PHE A 174 -0.47 2.87 -10.45
CA PHE A 174 0.58 2.02 -9.90
C PHE A 174 1.93 2.75 -9.96
N TYR A 175 2.64 2.79 -8.84
CA TYR A 175 3.97 3.37 -8.76
C TYR A 175 4.91 2.47 -7.97
N VAL A 176 6.20 2.60 -8.24
CA VAL A 176 7.27 2.00 -7.42
C VAL A 176 7.93 3.09 -6.59
N GLN A 177 8.44 2.76 -5.40
CA GLN A 177 9.05 3.73 -4.49
C GLN A 177 10.43 3.25 -4.01
N PRO A 178 11.51 3.50 -4.75
CA PRO A 178 12.86 3.05 -4.41
C PRO A 178 13.51 3.72 -3.20
N GLY A 179 12.91 4.76 -2.62
CA GLY A 179 13.46 5.50 -1.49
C GLY A 179 12.42 5.81 -0.41
N ALA A 180 12.88 6.29 0.74
CA ALA A 180 12.00 6.52 1.87
C ALA A 180 11.00 7.68 1.63
N HIS A 181 11.48 8.74 0.97
CA HIS A 181 10.67 9.91 0.66
C HIS A 181 9.76 9.70 -0.55
N VAL A 182 8.56 10.28 -0.51
CA VAL A 182 7.56 10.18 -1.60
C VAL A 182 8.03 10.72 -2.95
N SER A 183 9.01 11.63 -2.96
CA SER A 183 9.59 12.17 -4.20
C SER A 183 10.36 11.11 -5.00
N SER A 184 10.69 9.97 -4.38
CA SER A 184 11.29 8.83 -5.08
C SER A 184 10.28 8.04 -5.92
N ARG A 185 8.97 8.28 -5.76
CA ARG A 185 7.93 7.53 -6.47
C ARG A 185 8.07 7.67 -7.99
N ILE A 186 8.00 6.54 -8.67
CA ILE A 186 8.05 6.45 -10.13
C ILE A 186 6.75 5.81 -10.61
N PRO A 187 5.84 6.59 -11.22
CA PRO A 187 4.62 6.06 -11.82
C PRO A 187 4.93 5.09 -12.96
N LEU A 188 4.26 3.94 -12.99
CA LEU A 188 4.34 2.97 -14.09
C LEU A 188 3.02 2.90 -14.83
N ALA A 189 3.09 3.22 -16.12
CA ALA A 189 1.98 3.36 -17.05
C ALA A 189 1.53 2.01 -17.64
N ILE A 190 0.78 1.20 -16.89
CA ILE A 190 0.38 -0.13 -17.37
C ILE A 190 -0.74 0.02 -18.42
N ALA A 191 -0.46 -0.31 -19.68
CA ALA A 191 -1.47 -0.27 -20.73
C ALA A 191 -2.42 -1.48 -20.63
N PRO A 192 -3.66 -1.40 -21.13
CA PRO A 192 -4.51 -2.58 -21.25
C PRO A 192 -3.80 -3.68 -22.06
N GLY A 193 -3.67 -4.87 -21.47
CA GLY A 193 -2.96 -6.00 -22.04
C GLY A 193 -1.61 -6.26 -21.37
N ASP A 194 -1.02 -5.22 -20.77
CA ASP A 194 0.30 -5.28 -20.18
C ASP A 194 0.26 -5.90 -18.79
N VAL A 195 1.35 -6.59 -18.46
CA VAL A 195 1.60 -7.10 -17.12
C VAL A 195 2.93 -6.55 -16.63
N VAL A 196 2.92 -5.99 -15.42
CA VAL A 196 4.13 -5.59 -14.71
C VAL A 196 4.31 -6.54 -13.54
N ALA A 197 5.40 -7.30 -13.55
CA ALA A 197 5.77 -8.19 -12.46
C ALA A 197 7.03 -7.68 -11.75
N HIS A 198 7.13 -7.92 -10.45
CA HIS A 198 8.28 -7.52 -9.65
C HIS A 198 8.62 -8.53 -8.56
N SER A 199 9.86 -8.44 -8.08
CA SER A 199 10.33 -9.21 -6.94
C SER A 199 9.80 -8.66 -5.61
N PHE A 200 9.83 -9.49 -4.57
CA PHE A 200 9.36 -9.19 -3.21
C PHE A 200 9.95 -7.93 -2.57
N ASP A 201 11.15 -7.53 -3.02
CA ASP A 201 11.97 -6.44 -2.49
C ASP A 201 11.69 -5.09 -3.19
N LEU A 202 10.59 -5.00 -3.96
CA LEU A 202 10.15 -3.76 -4.57
C LEU A 202 9.01 -3.12 -3.77
N GLN A 203 9.30 -1.97 -3.18
CA GLN A 203 8.24 -1.15 -2.60
C GLN A 203 7.39 -0.52 -3.71
N HIS A 204 6.08 -0.63 -3.59
CA HIS A 204 5.14 -0.11 -4.57
C HIS A 204 3.82 0.31 -3.91
N GLY A 205 2.98 1.00 -4.65
CA GLY A 205 1.66 1.40 -4.19
C GLY A 205 0.76 1.86 -5.32
N VAL A 206 -0.42 2.33 -4.95
CA VAL A 206 -1.40 2.86 -5.90
C VAL A 206 -1.90 4.22 -5.43
N GLN A 207 -1.96 5.19 -6.33
CA GLN A 207 -2.57 6.49 -6.05
C GLN A 207 -3.43 6.95 -7.23
N VAL A 208 -4.73 7.07 -6.96
CA VAL A 208 -5.72 7.58 -7.90
C VAL A 208 -6.32 8.87 -7.34
N ALA A 209 -6.10 9.99 -8.03
CA ALA A 209 -6.64 11.29 -7.63
C ALA A 209 -8.12 11.43 -8.01
N ARG A 210 -8.47 11.04 -9.25
CA ARG A 210 -9.83 11.08 -9.78
C ARG A 210 -10.08 9.91 -10.71
N GLY A 211 -11.36 9.59 -10.96
CA GLY A 211 -11.74 8.51 -11.86
C GLY A 211 -11.58 7.14 -11.22
N ARG A 212 -11.46 6.10 -12.05
CA ARG A 212 -11.51 4.71 -11.61
C ARG A 212 -10.32 3.91 -12.11
N ARG A 213 -9.71 3.10 -11.26
CA ARG A 213 -8.69 2.10 -11.64
C ARG A 213 -9.10 0.74 -11.11
N LEU A 214 -8.98 -0.30 -11.93
CA LEU A 214 -9.04 -1.69 -11.47
C LEU A 214 -7.64 -2.32 -11.55
N SER A 215 -7.23 -2.97 -10.48
CA SER A 215 -6.00 -3.77 -10.47
C SER A 215 -6.35 -5.24 -10.32
N VAL A 216 -5.74 -6.09 -11.14
CA VAL A 216 -5.70 -7.54 -10.91
C VAL A 216 -4.31 -7.88 -10.45
N VAL A 217 -4.22 -8.46 -9.26
CA VAL A 217 -2.94 -8.75 -8.59
C VAL A 217 -2.82 -10.26 -8.44
N PHE A 218 -1.64 -10.77 -8.78
CA PHE A 218 -1.27 -12.17 -8.66
C PHE A 218 -0.03 -12.25 -7.78
N TRP A 219 -0.09 -13.04 -6.71
CA TRP A 219 1.05 -13.34 -5.86
C TRP A 219 1.50 -14.77 -6.08
N PHE A 220 2.80 -14.93 -6.32
CA PHE A 220 3.43 -16.20 -6.58
C PHE A 220 4.41 -16.55 -5.46
N THR A 221 4.39 -17.81 -5.06
CA THR A 221 5.35 -18.41 -4.12
C THR A 221 6.20 -19.44 -4.84
N ASP A 222 7.28 -19.90 -4.20
CA ASP A 222 8.16 -20.95 -4.72
C ASP A 222 7.54 -22.36 -4.66
N SER A 223 6.51 -22.55 -3.84
CA SER A 223 5.80 -23.82 -3.73
C SER A 223 4.37 -23.65 -3.21
N LEU A 224 3.54 -24.68 -3.41
CA LEU A 224 2.19 -24.71 -2.85
C LEU A 224 2.22 -24.87 -1.32
N ASP A 225 3.26 -25.52 -0.78
CA ASP A 225 3.43 -25.65 0.66
C ASP A 225 3.68 -24.27 1.28
N SER A 226 4.63 -23.50 0.71
CA SER A 226 4.88 -22.11 1.10
C SER A 226 3.67 -21.20 0.99
N CYS A 227 2.81 -21.47 0.01
CA CYS A 227 1.53 -20.78 -0.08
C CYS A 227 0.57 -21.12 1.08
N LYS A 228 0.48 -22.39 1.47
CA LYS A 228 -0.46 -22.89 2.49
C LYS A 228 0.01 -22.62 3.91
N ASP A 229 1.27 -22.88 4.21
CA ASP A 229 1.86 -22.72 5.54
C ASP A 229 2.40 -21.30 5.77
N LYS A 230 2.39 -20.46 4.72
CA LYS A 230 2.96 -19.12 4.71
C LYS A 230 4.45 -19.13 5.05
N SER A 231 5.20 -20.15 4.68
CA SER A 231 6.66 -20.13 4.74
C SER A 231 7.21 -19.21 3.64
N ARG A 232 8.32 -18.54 3.94
CA ARG A 232 9.00 -17.63 3.00
C ARG A 232 10.49 -17.98 2.92
N PRO A 233 10.84 -19.18 2.42
CA PRO A 233 12.23 -19.68 2.43
C PRO A 233 13.20 -18.76 1.66
N TRP A 234 12.69 -18.00 0.67
CA TRP A 234 13.47 -17.02 -0.08
C TRP A 234 14.01 -15.87 0.78
N TYR A 235 13.32 -15.47 1.87
CA TYR A 235 13.88 -14.46 2.78
C TYR A 235 15.11 -14.97 3.52
N ARG A 236 15.10 -16.23 3.95
CA ARG A 236 16.27 -16.85 4.57
C ARG A 236 17.43 -16.95 3.60
N ALA A 237 17.17 -17.35 2.36
CA ALA A 237 18.20 -17.40 1.31
C ALA A 237 18.79 -16.00 1.03
N ALA A 238 17.95 -14.98 0.86
CA ALA A 238 18.39 -13.61 0.65
C ALA A 238 19.16 -13.05 1.86
N ALA A 239 18.65 -13.27 3.08
CA ALA A 239 19.30 -12.84 4.32
C ALA A 239 20.67 -13.50 4.53
N ALA A 240 20.80 -14.79 4.20
CA ALA A 240 22.07 -15.52 4.28
C ALA A 240 23.11 -15.01 3.27
N LEU A 241 22.66 -14.49 2.13
CA LEU A 241 23.53 -13.78 1.20
C LEU A 241 23.88 -12.38 1.71
N GLY A 242 23.20 -11.85 2.72
CA GLY A 242 23.39 -10.51 3.29
C GLY A 242 22.57 -9.43 2.58
N ASP A 243 21.48 -9.81 1.90
CA ASP A 243 20.54 -8.86 1.29
C ASP A 243 19.73 -8.13 2.39
N ALA A 244 19.68 -6.80 2.31
CA ALA A 244 19.03 -5.98 3.34
C ALA A 244 17.51 -6.23 3.42
N ASP A 245 16.82 -6.43 2.28
CA ASP A 245 15.38 -6.72 2.25
C ASP A 245 15.10 -8.15 2.74
N GLY A 246 15.95 -9.11 2.40
CA GLY A 246 15.90 -10.46 2.94
C GLY A 246 16.06 -10.49 4.46
N GLN A 247 17.05 -9.75 4.99
CA GLN A 247 17.26 -9.58 6.43
C GLN A 247 16.07 -8.88 7.09
N TYR A 248 15.56 -7.80 6.47
CA TYR A 248 14.39 -7.07 6.96
C TYR A 248 13.16 -7.97 7.05
N ASN A 249 12.80 -8.63 5.96
CA ASN A 249 11.60 -9.45 5.87
C ASN A 249 11.68 -10.70 6.75
N LEU A 250 12.86 -11.34 6.84
CA LEU A 250 13.06 -12.45 7.77
C LEU A 250 12.93 -11.98 9.23
N GLY A 251 13.59 -10.88 9.59
CA GLY A 251 13.53 -10.31 10.94
C GLY A 251 12.10 -9.93 11.34
N LYS A 252 11.36 -9.28 10.45
CA LYS A 252 9.94 -8.97 10.66
C LYS A 252 9.09 -10.23 10.84
N GLY A 253 9.33 -11.27 10.04
CA GLY A 253 8.59 -12.52 10.10
C GLY A 253 8.75 -13.28 11.41
N ILE A 254 9.95 -13.26 12.01
CA ILE A 254 10.25 -13.98 13.25
C ILE A 254 10.09 -13.12 14.51
N GLY A 255 9.77 -11.83 14.39
CA GLY A 255 9.81 -10.85 15.48
C GLY A 255 8.99 -11.20 16.71
N HIS A 256 7.84 -11.87 16.53
CA HIS A 256 7.01 -12.33 17.64
C HIS A 256 7.60 -13.57 18.34
N GLU A 257 8.17 -14.50 17.57
CA GLU A 257 8.67 -15.78 18.08
C GLU A 257 10.07 -15.65 18.69
N ASN A 258 10.93 -14.86 18.04
CA ASN A 258 12.31 -14.63 18.43
C ASN A 258 12.69 -13.16 18.27
N PRO A 259 12.23 -12.27 19.18
CA PRO A 259 12.48 -10.83 19.07
C PRO A 259 13.98 -10.47 19.10
N LYS A 260 14.81 -11.27 19.78
CA LYS A 260 16.27 -11.04 19.84
C LYS A 260 16.93 -11.30 18.49
N GLU A 261 16.61 -12.41 17.84
CA GLU A 261 17.11 -12.70 16.49
C GLU A 261 16.56 -11.73 15.46
N ALA A 262 15.28 -11.35 15.58
CA ALA A 262 14.68 -10.31 14.74
C ALA A 262 15.43 -8.99 14.85
N LEU A 263 15.71 -8.51 16.07
CA LEU A 263 16.46 -7.28 16.28
C LEU A 263 17.85 -7.33 15.63
N ASN A 264 18.54 -8.47 15.68
CA ASN A 264 19.84 -8.63 15.03
C ASN A 264 19.76 -8.58 13.50
N LEU A 265 18.78 -9.25 12.90
CA LEU A 265 18.54 -9.21 11.46
C LEU A 265 18.15 -7.80 10.99
N LEU A 266 17.27 -7.14 11.74
CA LEU A 266 16.85 -5.77 11.44
C LEU A 266 18.01 -4.78 11.60
N ARG A 267 18.88 -4.94 12.62
CA ARG A 267 20.13 -4.15 12.74
C ARG A 267 21.05 -4.36 11.53
N ALA A 268 21.20 -5.60 11.04
CA ALA A 268 22.01 -5.87 9.86
C ALA A 268 21.45 -5.18 8.59
N ALA A 269 20.13 -5.16 8.42
CA ALA A 269 19.49 -4.41 7.34
C ALA A 269 19.62 -2.89 7.53
N ALA A 270 19.44 -2.40 8.77
CA ALA A 270 19.53 -0.99 9.13
C ALA A 270 20.94 -0.39 8.93
N GLN A 271 21.98 -1.18 9.22
CA GLN A 271 23.38 -0.83 8.97
C GLN A 271 23.69 -0.65 7.47
N GLN A 272 22.97 -1.35 6.61
CA GLN A 272 23.02 -1.17 5.16
C GLN A 272 22.12 -0.02 4.69
N GLY A 273 21.62 0.84 5.58
CA GLY A 273 20.80 1.99 5.20
C GLY A 273 19.32 1.69 4.96
N HIS A 274 18.83 0.47 5.17
CA HIS A 274 17.42 0.13 4.91
C HIS A 274 16.49 0.93 5.84
N PHE A 275 15.85 1.97 5.32
CA PHE A 275 15.11 2.96 6.12
C PHE A 275 13.96 2.37 6.95
N VAL A 276 13.23 1.35 6.44
CA VAL A 276 12.18 0.69 7.25
C VAL A 276 12.77 -0.10 8.39
N ALA A 277 13.88 -0.83 8.17
CA ALA A 277 14.59 -1.53 9.23
C ALA A 277 15.16 -0.57 10.27
N GLN A 278 15.71 0.58 9.86
CA GLN A 278 16.17 1.63 10.79
C GLN A 278 15.02 2.13 11.68
N ASN A 279 13.84 2.36 11.11
CA ASN A 279 12.65 2.69 11.90
C ASN A 279 12.29 1.57 12.88
N ASP A 280 12.20 0.33 12.38
CA ASP A 280 11.73 -0.81 13.16
C ASP A 280 12.71 -1.17 14.28
N VAL A 281 14.03 -1.07 14.04
CA VAL A 281 15.06 -1.15 15.09
C VAL A 281 14.84 -0.05 16.12
N GLY A 282 14.67 1.20 15.69
CA GLY A 282 14.41 2.32 16.59
C GLY A 282 13.23 2.08 17.52
N VAL A 283 12.09 1.64 16.97
CA VAL A 283 10.89 1.30 17.73
C VAL A 283 11.11 0.11 18.65
N MET A 284 11.76 -0.97 18.19
CA MET A 284 12.06 -2.12 19.05
C MET A 284 12.92 -1.73 20.25
N LEU A 285 13.94 -0.90 20.04
CA LEU A 285 14.83 -0.41 21.10
C LEU A 285 14.10 0.52 22.08
N MET A 286 13.16 1.36 21.64
CA MET A 286 12.32 2.19 22.52
C MET A 286 11.48 1.34 23.48
N HIS A 287 11.05 0.16 23.04
CA HIS A 287 10.23 -0.75 23.83
C HIS A 287 11.05 -1.86 24.52
N GLY A 288 12.37 -1.90 24.33
CA GLY A 288 13.23 -2.98 24.84
C GLY A 288 12.98 -4.34 24.18
N SER A 289 12.24 -4.41 23.08
CA SER A 289 11.93 -5.66 22.38
C SER A 289 13.20 -6.24 21.76
N GLY A 290 13.51 -7.50 22.09
CA GLY A 290 14.74 -8.17 21.65
C GLY A 290 16.02 -7.71 22.37
N CYS A 291 15.91 -6.74 23.28
CA CYS A 291 17.03 -6.27 24.10
C CYS A 291 17.31 -7.21 25.27
N GLU A 292 18.52 -7.15 25.81
CA GLU A 292 18.87 -7.87 27.03
C GLU A 292 18.00 -7.40 28.20
N GLY A 293 17.40 -8.35 28.92
CA GLY A 293 16.48 -8.07 30.03
C GLY A 293 15.20 -7.32 29.65
N GLY A 294 14.90 -7.12 28.36
CA GLY A 294 13.78 -6.30 27.92
C GLY A 294 13.96 -4.81 28.20
N VAL A 295 15.20 -4.36 28.43
CA VAL A 295 15.49 -2.97 28.82
C VAL A 295 15.53 -2.06 27.57
N PRO A 296 14.74 -0.97 27.54
CA PRO A 296 14.81 0.01 26.46
C PRO A 296 16.19 0.66 26.29
N GLN A 297 16.60 0.91 25.04
CA GLN A 297 17.87 1.57 24.69
C GLN A 297 17.58 2.87 23.95
N MET A 298 17.24 3.92 24.70
CA MET A 298 16.65 5.16 24.16
C MET A 298 17.61 5.97 23.28
N GLU A 299 18.90 6.02 23.61
CA GLU A 299 19.90 6.76 22.84
C GLU A 299 20.21 6.08 21.50
N GLU A 300 20.23 4.74 21.47
CA GLU A 300 20.41 4.00 20.22
C GLU A 300 19.13 4.04 19.38
N ALA A 301 17.96 3.90 20.00
CA ALA A 301 16.67 4.08 19.34
C ALA A 301 16.59 5.39 18.56
N GLU A 302 16.92 6.51 19.22
CA GLU A 302 16.91 7.82 18.62
C GLU A 302 17.82 7.93 17.40
N LYS A 303 19.05 7.38 17.47
CA LYS A 303 19.98 7.40 16.33
C LYS A 303 19.41 6.67 15.11
N TRP A 304 18.77 5.52 15.32
CA TRP A 304 18.17 4.77 14.21
C TRP A 304 16.95 5.45 13.63
N LEU A 305 16.08 6.01 14.48
CA LEU A 305 14.93 6.79 14.05
C LEU A 305 15.36 8.05 13.28
N GLN A 306 16.38 8.78 13.76
CA GLN A 306 16.96 9.93 13.08
C GLN A 306 17.55 9.54 11.72
N ALA A 307 18.28 8.42 11.63
CA ALA A 307 18.83 7.94 10.37
C ALA A 307 17.72 7.63 9.34
N SER A 308 16.62 7.01 9.76
CA SER A 308 15.48 6.72 8.89
C SER A 308 14.73 7.99 8.47
N ALA A 309 14.49 8.90 9.42
CA ALA A 309 13.83 10.17 9.18
C ALA A 309 14.65 11.08 8.24
N ALA A 310 15.99 11.08 8.36
CA ALA A 310 16.89 11.83 7.48
C ALA A 310 16.85 11.36 6.02
N GLN A 311 16.50 10.09 5.77
CA GLN A 311 16.23 9.59 4.41
C GLN A 311 14.86 10.01 3.88
N GLY A 312 14.03 10.63 4.72
CA GLY A 312 12.67 11.03 4.41
C GLY A 312 11.63 9.96 4.71
N PHE A 313 11.84 9.04 5.66
CA PHE A 313 10.78 8.09 6.02
C PHE A 313 9.75 8.72 6.97
N HIS A 314 8.53 8.98 6.48
CA HIS A 314 7.48 9.65 7.27
C HIS A 314 7.12 8.90 8.58
N ARG A 315 7.11 7.56 8.60
CA ARG A 315 6.82 6.81 9.84
C ARG A 315 7.91 7.02 10.90
N ALA A 316 9.18 7.09 10.50
CA ALA A 316 10.25 7.43 11.44
C ALA A 316 10.14 8.87 11.95
N MET A 317 9.69 9.81 11.13
CA MET A 317 9.37 11.17 11.59
C MET A 317 8.25 11.15 12.64
N VAL A 318 7.21 10.35 12.46
CA VAL A 318 6.16 10.16 13.48
C VAL A 318 6.72 9.50 14.75
N SER A 319 7.58 8.49 14.63
CA SER A 319 8.25 7.88 15.79
C SER A 319 9.16 8.87 16.52
N MET A 320 9.86 9.75 15.80
CA MET A 320 10.63 10.85 16.39
C MET A 320 9.71 11.86 17.09
N ALA A 321 8.56 12.20 16.51
CA ALA A 321 7.58 13.08 17.14
C ALA A 321 7.10 12.50 18.48
N PHE A 322 6.78 11.21 18.50
CA PHE A 322 6.39 10.48 19.70
C PHE A 322 7.50 10.48 20.76
N LEU A 323 8.75 10.19 20.36
CA LEU A 323 9.91 10.20 21.26
C LEU A 323 10.13 11.60 21.88
N CYS A 324 10.06 12.66 21.08
CA CYS A 324 10.17 14.04 21.57
C CYS A 324 9.04 14.38 22.56
N ALA A 325 7.80 14.03 22.25
CA ALA A 325 6.66 14.28 23.12
C ALA A 325 6.78 13.55 24.47
N GLN A 326 7.23 12.29 24.47
CA GLN A 326 7.49 11.54 25.71
C GLN A 326 8.53 12.20 26.62
N ARG A 327 9.50 12.93 26.04
CA ARG A 327 10.52 13.69 26.77
C ARG A 327 10.06 15.10 27.18
N GLY A 328 8.82 15.48 26.86
CA GLY A 328 8.30 16.83 27.10
C GLY A 328 8.74 17.88 26.07
N ASN A 329 9.41 17.47 24.99
CA ASN A 329 9.86 18.36 23.91
C ASN A 329 8.77 18.53 22.85
N GLU A 330 7.64 19.12 23.24
CA GLU A 330 6.45 19.23 22.40
C GLU A 330 6.68 20.02 21.09
N THR A 331 7.44 21.11 21.12
CA THR A 331 7.75 21.91 19.91
C THR A 331 8.48 21.08 18.86
N GLN A 332 9.47 20.28 19.28
CA GLN A 332 10.20 19.40 18.38
C GLN A 332 9.31 18.26 17.87
N ALA A 333 8.41 17.75 18.71
CA ALA A 333 7.42 16.77 18.29
C ALA A 333 6.52 17.31 17.17
N LEU A 334 6.05 18.56 17.31
CA LEU A 334 5.25 19.23 16.29
C LEU A 334 6.02 19.46 14.98
N GLU A 335 7.31 19.80 15.04
CA GLU A 335 8.16 19.93 13.85
C GLU A 335 8.30 18.60 13.09
N TRP A 336 8.55 17.50 13.80
CA TRP A 336 8.60 16.17 13.19
C TRP A 336 7.25 15.76 12.59
N LEU A 337 6.14 16.01 13.29
CA LEU A 337 4.80 15.71 12.79
C LEU A 337 4.46 16.52 11.53
N ARG A 338 4.87 17.80 11.48
CA ARG A 338 4.76 18.65 10.29
C ARG A 338 5.53 18.06 9.11
N GLY A 339 6.81 17.73 9.30
CA GLY A 339 7.64 17.13 8.26
C GLY A 339 7.07 15.80 7.74
N ALA A 340 6.47 14.99 8.61
CA ALA A 340 5.79 13.76 8.22
C ALA A 340 4.54 14.02 7.37
N ALA A 341 3.71 14.98 7.76
CA ALA A 341 2.49 15.35 7.03
C ALA A 341 2.78 15.98 5.67
N GLU A 342 3.84 16.80 5.56
CA GLU A 342 4.28 17.45 4.32
C GLU A 342 4.63 16.46 3.21
N GLN A 343 5.04 15.23 3.56
CA GLN A 343 5.26 14.18 2.58
C GLN A 343 3.97 13.69 1.92
N ARG A 344 2.79 13.95 2.49
CA ARG A 344 1.50 13.48 1.96
C ARG A 344 1.50 11.97 1.68
N ALA A 345 2.20 11.23 2.52
CA ALA A 345 2.38 9.79 2.37
C ALA A 345 1.28 8.99 3.05
N ASP A 346 0.78 9.51 4.19
CA ASP A 346 -0.15 8.83 5.09
C ASP A 346 -1.29 9.78 5.51
N PRO A 347 -2.55 9.48 5.15
CA PRO A 347 -3.71 10.28 5.54
C PRO A 347 -3.90 10.44 7.05
N GLU A 348 -3.49 9.46 7.88
CA GLU A 348 -3.62 9.51 9.33
C GLU A 348 -2.72 10.59 9.96
N VAL A 349 -1.53 10.77 9.39
CA VAL A 349 -0.57 11.78 9.85
C VAL A 349 -1.11 13.20 9.60
N MET A 350 -1.67 13.44 8.42
CA MET A 350 -2.32 14.72 8.10
C MET A 350 -3.54 14.98 8.99
N TYR A 351 -4.35 13.95 9.25
CA TYR A 351 -5.48 14.05 10.18
C TYR A 351 -5.01 14.43 11.59
N SER A 352 -3.98 13.75 12.09
CA SER A 352 -3.39 13.99 13.41
C SER A 352 -2.82 15.41 13.53
N LEU A 353 -2.15 15.91 12.49
CA LEU A 353 -1.65 17.29 12.47
C LEU A 353 -2.80 18.31 12.44
N GLY A 354 -3.85 18.05 11.66
CA GLY A 354 -5.06 18.88 11.63
C GLY A 354 -5.71 19.00 13.02
N LEU A 355 -5.87 17.88 13.73
CA LEU A 355 -6.37 17.90 15.11
C LEU A 355 -5.43 18.59 16.10
N THR A 356 -4.13 18.54 15.85
CA THR A 356 -3.12 19.19 16.70
C THR A 356 -3.30 20.71 16.66
N TYR A 357 -3.44 21.31 15.48
CA TYR A 357 -3.75 22.74 15.33
C TYR A 357 -5.16 23.10 15.81
N LEU A 358 -6.16 22.26 15.53
CA LEU A 358 -7.54 22.54 15.95
C LEU A 358 -7.68 22.66 17.47
N HIS A 359 -6.92 21.86 18.21
CA HIS A 359 -7.02 21.79 19.67
C HIS A 359 -5.90 22.55 20.40
N GLY A 360 -4.83 22.94 19.72
CA GLY A 360 -3.65 23.57 20.31
C GLY A 360 -2.83 22.57 21.14
N LYS A 361 -2.55 21.39 20.58
CA LYS A 361 -1.73 20.33 21.21
C LYS A 361 -0.27 20.43 20.78
N LEU A 362 0.64 19.75 21.50
CA LEU A 362 2.08 19.75 21.20
C LEU A 362 2.65 21.17 21.08
N SER A 363 2.24 22.05 22.00
CA SER A 363 2.61 23.47 22.01
C SER A 363 2.29 24.22 20.70
N ALA A 364 1.40 23.70 19.85
CA ALA A 364 0.87 24.42 18.70
C ALA A 364 -0.11 25.49 19.16
N GLU A 365 -0.01 26.69 18.59
CA GLU A 365 -1.09 27.67 18.68
C GLU A 365 -2.31 27.15 17.92
N ARG A 366 -3.51 27.47 18.43
CA ARG A 366 -4.74 27.10 17.75
C ARG A 366 -4.86 27.87 16.45
N ASP A 367 -4.99 27.14 15.36
CA ASP A 367 -5.15 27.71 14.02
C ASP A 367 -6.15 26.86 13.22
N GLU A 368 -7.36 27.38 13.05
CA GLU A 368 -8.43 26.69 12.34
C GLU A 368 -8.17 26.60 10.83
N GLU A 369 -7.48 27.57 10.25
CA GLU A 369 -7.18 27.58 8.81
C GLU A 369 -6.17 26.49 8.46
N ILE A 370 -5.09 26.39 9.25
CA ILE A 370 -4.10 25.32 9.08
C ILE A 370 -4.72 23.96 9.40
N ALA A 371 -5.54 23.87 10.46
CA ALA A 371 -6.25 22.64 10.80
C ALA A 371 -7.13 22.16 9.65
N LEU A 372 -7.94 23.06 9.08
CA LEU A 372 -8.85 22.75 7.98
C LEU A 372 -8.10 22.28 6.75
N LYS A 373 -7.00 22.96 6.39
CA LYS A 373 -6.16 22.57 5.26
C LYS A 373 -5.68 21.11 5.37
N TRP A 374 -5.15 20.71 6.52
CA TRP A 374 -4.65 19.34 6.71
C TRP A 374 -5.77 18.31 6.81
N LEU A 375 -6.90 18.65 7.42
CA LEU A 375 -8.08 17.77 7.46
C LEU A 375 -8.66 17.56 6.06
N GLU A 376 -8.71 18.61 5.23
CA GLU A 376 -9.18 18.51 3.85
C GLU A 376 -8.24 17.62 3.02
N GLU A 377 -6.92 17.83 3.09
CA GLU A 377 -5.95 16.97 2.37
C GLU A 377 -6.05 15.51 2.81
N SER A 378 -6.21 15.27 4.12
CA SER A 378 -6.43 13.94 4.69
C SER A 378 -7.74 13.30 4.17
N ALA A 379 -8.83 14.06 4.11
CA ALA A 379 -10.13 13.60 3.62
C ALA A 379 -10.10 13.27 2.11
N ILE A 380 -9.42 14.10 1.31
CA ILE A 380 -9.18 13.88 -0.12
C ILE A 380 -8.38 12.58 -0.34
N MET A 381 -7.40 12.30 0.52
CA MET A 381 -6.63 11.05 0.49
C MET A 381 -7.37 9.82 1.03
N GLY A 382 -8.60 10.00 1.51
CA GLY A 382 -9.48 8.90 1.91
C GLY A 382 -9.62 8.71 3.42
N HIS A 383 -9.04 9.56 4.27
CA HIS A 383 -9.11 9.36 5.71
C HIS A 383 -10.56 9.44 6.21
N PRO A 384 -11.09 8.37 6.82
CA PRO A 384 -12.53 8.25 6.97
C PRO A 384 -13.08 9.17 8.07
N ARG A 385 -12.29 9.45 9.13
CA ARG A 385 -12.67 10.46 10.13
C ARG A 385 -12.49 11.89 9.64
N ALA A 386 -11.57 12.13 8.72
CA ALA A 386 -11.40 13.46 8.12
C ALA A 386 -12.56 13.75 7.17
N GLN A 387 -12.99 12.76 6.38
CA GLN A 387 -14.20 12.87 5.54
C GLN A 387 -15.44 13.21 6.38
N LEU A 388 -15.63 12.55 7.54
CA LEU A 388 -16.70 12.91 8.48
C LEU A 388 -16.54 14.32 9.05
N ALA A 389 -15.31 14.79 9.28
CA ALA A 389 -15.09 16.18 9.71
C ALA A 389 -15.47 17.17 8.59
N MET A 390 -15.10 16.88 7.35
CA MET A 390 -15.42 17.73 6.19
C MET A 390 -16.93 17.84 5.94
N SER A 391 -17.72 16.81 6.24
CA SER A 391 -19.18 16.92 6.08
C SER A 391 -19.81 17.98 6.98
N LYS A 392 -19.21 18.30 8.12
CA LYS A 392 -19.68 19.36 9.02
C LYS A 392 -19.27 20.76 8.57
N LEU A 393 -18.28 20.83 7.69
CA LEU A 393 -17.69 22.06 7.16
C LEU A 393 -18.09 22.30 5.70
N ALA A 394 -18.93 21.43 5.15
CA ALA A 394 -19.45 21.51 3.79
C ALA A 394 -20.27 22.77 3.58
N LYS A 395 -20.20 23.34 2.37
CA LYS A 395 -20.86 24.60 2.02
C LYS A 395 -22.37 24.44 1.87
N ASP A 396 -22.79 23.24 1.50
CA ASP A 396 -24.19 22.88 1.30
C ASP A 396 -24.45 21.41 1.69
N ALA A 397 -25.73 21.03 1.65
CA ALA A 397 -26.17 19.69 2.03
C ALA A 397 -25.70 18.60 1.05
N GLU A 398 -25.49 18.92 -0.23
CA GLU A 398 -25.07 17.95 -1.25
C GLU A 398 -23.59 17.58 -1.06
N GLU A 399 -22.74 18.58 -0.81
CA GLU A 399 -21.35 18.37 -0.44
C GLU A 399 -21.25 17.63 0.90
N ALA A 400 -22.06 17.99 1.90
CA ALA A 400 -22.11 17.31 3.19
C ALA A 400 -22.46 15.82 3.02
N GLU A 401 -23.51 15.54 2.24
CA GLU A 401 -23.96 14.18 1.93
C GLU A 401 -22.87 13.39 1.19
N THR A 402 -22.17 14.02 0.24
CA THR A 402 -21.06 13.39 -0.49
C THR A 402 -19.94 12.93 0.45
N TRP A 403 -19.52 13.79 1.38
CA TRP A 403 -18.51 13.44 2.38
C TRP A 403 -18.99 12.37 3.35
N LEU A 404 -20.25 12.45 3.78
CA LEU A 404 -20.86 11.44 4.64
C LEU A 404 -20.92 10.07 3.96
N LEU A 405 -21.31 10.01 2.69
CA LEU A 405 -21.36 8.76 1.92
C LEU A 405 -19.99 8.09 1.87
N ARG A 406 -18.93 8.85 1.53
CA ARG A 406 -17.54 8.34 1.50
C ARG A 406 -17.09 7.80 2.86
N ALA A 407 -17.36 8.54 3.94
CA ALA A 407 -16.99 8.12 5.29
C ALA A 407 -17.78 6.88 5.75
N ALA A 408 -19.08 6.83 5.45
CA ALA A 408 -19.95 5.72 5.80
C ALA A 408 -19.65 4.44 5.00
N GLU A 409 -19.23 4.57 3.74
CA GLU A 409 -18.73 3.43 2.94
C GLU A 409 -17.51 2.77 3.57
N GLN A 410 -16.72 3.53 4.33
CA GLN A 410 -15.62 3.07 5.16
C GLN A 410 -16.03 2.72 6.59
N SER A 411 -17.32 2.45 6.81
CA SER A 411 -17.90 2.03 8.09
C SER A 411 -17.68 3.02 9.24
N GLN A 412 -17.54 4.32 8.97
CA GLN A 412 -17.45 5.32 10.04
C GLN A 412 -18.79 5.48 10.75
N PRO A 413 -18.89 5.14 12.06
CA PRO A 413 -20.18 5.13 12.75
C PRO A 413 -20.90 6.47 12.71
N GLY A 414 -20.18 7.56 12.94
CA GLY A 414 -20.76 8.91 12.94
C GLY A 414 -21.34 9.32 11.57
N ALA A 415 -20.73 8.85 10.48
CA ALA A 415 -21.23 9.13 9.13
C ALA A 415 -22.48 8.33 8.81
N VAL A 416 -22.50 7.04 9.20
CA VAL A 416 -23.68 6.17 9.06
C VAL A 416 -24.87 6.74 9.81
N THR A 417 -24.67 7.19 11.06
CA THR A 417 -25.73 7.82 11.86
C THR A 417 -26.24 9.11 11.23
N ALA A 418 -25.34 9.98 10.74
CA ALA A 418 -25.73 11.24 10.13
C ALA A 418 -26.55 11.04 8.84
N LEU A 419 -26.18 10.08 7.98
CA LEU A 419 -26.96 9.73 6.79
C LEU A 419 -28.33 9.13 7.15
N ALA A 420 -28.40 8.32 8.20
CA ALA A 420 -29.67 7.77 8.66
C ALA A 420 -30.65 8.87 9.10
N MET A 421 -30.14 9.90 9.79
CA MET A 421 -30.94 11.07 10.14
C MET A 421 -31.37 11.86 8.88
N LEU A 422 -30.44 12.12 7.96
CA LEU A 422 -30.68 12.87 6.73
C LEU A 422 -31.73 12.21 5.81
N TYR A 423 -31.62 10.90 5.60
CA TYR A 423 -32.56 10.16 4.75
C TYR A 423 -33.88 9.84 5.46
N GLY A 424 -33.83 9.66 6.78
CA GLY A 424 -35.02 9.50 7.61
C GLY A 424 -35.91 10.73 7.60
N SER A 425 -35.34 11.94 7.63
CA SER A 425 -36.10 13.20 7.55
C SER A 425 -36.66 13.49 6.16
N ASN A 426 -36.04 12.97 5.10
CA ASN A 426 -36.37 13.29 3.71
C ASN A 426 -37.24 12.22 3.01
N LEU A 427 -37.86 11.30 3.75
CA LEU A 427 -38.67 10.19 3.21
C LEU A 427 -37.91 9.27 2.20
N ARG A 428 -36.58 9.33 2.15
CA ARG A 428 -35.72 8.47 1.30
C ARG A 428 -35.42 7.13 1.97
N PHE A 429 -36.44 6.53 2.58
CA PHE A 429 -36.27 5.36 3.46
C PHE A 429 -35.75 4.12 2.73
N MET A 430 -36.15 3.92 1.47
CA MET A 430 -35.66 2.80 0.65
C MET A 430 -34.19 2.95 0.26
N GLU A 431 -33.74 4.18 -0.02
CA GLU A 431 -32.32 4.48 -0.24
C GLU A 431 -31.52 4.20 1.04
N LEU A 432 -32.04 4.64 2.21
CA LEU A 432 -31.44 4.36 3.51
C LEU A 432 -31.30 2.86 3.79
N LEU A 433 -32.35 2.06 3.59
CA LEU A 433 -32.29 0.62 3.82
C LEU A 433 -31.29 -0.08 2.88
N SER A 434 -31.29 0.30 1.60
CA SER A 434 -30.32 -0.22 0.64
C SER A 434 -28.88 0.16 1.01
N PHE A 435 -28.68 1.37 1.53
CA PHE A 435 -27.38 1.88 1.94
C PHE A 435 -26.88 1.24 3.24
N LEU A 436 -27.73 1.17 4.27
CA LEU A 436 -27.39 0.52 5.53
C LEU A 436 -27.10 -0.97 5.32
N ALA A 437 -27.86 -1.67 4.47
CA ALA A 437 -27.57 -3.07 4.11
C ALA A 437 -26.20 -3.23 3.43
N ARG A 438 -25.71 -2.21 2.71
CA ARG A 438 -24.34 -2.20 2.15
C ARG A 438 -23.26 -1.92 3.22
N CYS A 439 -23.60 -1.26 4.33
CA CYS A 439 -22.64 -0.85 5.37
C CYS A 439 -22.59 -1.80 6.59
N THR A 440 -23.67 -2.55 6.89
CA THR A 440 -23.83 -3.30 8.16
C THR A 440 -23.09 -4.65 8.22
N LYS A 441 -22.46 -5.13 7.14
CA LYS A 441 -21.68 -6.38 7.18
C LYS A 441 -20.45 -6.31 8.10
N ASN A 442 -19.92 -5.10 8.36
CA ASN A 442 -18.68 -4.89 9.13
C ASN A 442 -18.88 -4.43 10.59
N MET A 443 -20.09 -4.05 11.01
CA MET A 443 -20.30 -3.55 12.39
C MET A 443 -20.34 -4.67 13.46
N VAL A 444 -20.48 -5.94 13.07
CA VAL A 444 -20.63 -7.07 14.00
C VAL A 444 -19.28 -7.58 14.55
N HIS A 445 -18.13 -7.22 13.94
CA HIS A 445 -16.83 -7.79 14.33
C HIS A 445 -15.94 -6.89 15.22
N VAL A 446 -16.30 -5.63 15.46
CA VAL A 446 -15.42 -4.66 16.17
C VAL A 446 -15.46 -4.81 17.71
N SER A 447 -16.37 -5.61 18.27
CA SER A 447 -16.53 -5.74 19.74
C SER A 447 -15.56 -6.71 20.43
N SER A 448 -14.66 -7.40 19.72
CA SER A 448 -13.86 -8.50 20.31
C SER A 448 -12.34 -8.34 20.31
N LYS A 449 -11.77 -7.23 19.83
CA LYS A 449 -10.31 -7.02 19.85
C LYS A 449 -9.92 -5.56 20.14
N TRP A 450 -10.26 -5.09 21.33
CA TRP A 450 -9.62 -3.93 21.97
C TRP A 450 -9.49 -4.21 23.47
N THR A 451 -8.46 -4.94 23.85
CA THR A 451 -7.85 -4.81 25.17
C THR A 451 -6.47 -4.22 24.96
N TRP A 452 -6.34 -2.93 25.25
CA TRP A 452 -5.06 -2.26 25.43
C TRP A 452 -4.45 -2.74 26.75
N SER A 453 -3.20 -3.19 26.70
CA SER A 453 -2.26 -3.24 27.82
C SER A 453 -0.89 -2.90 27.30
#